data_AF-A0A950Y897-F1
#
_entry.id   AF-A0A950Y897-F1
#
_cell.length_a   1.000
_cell.length_b   1.000
_cell.length_c   1.000
_cell.angle_alpha   90.00
_cell.angle_beta   90.00
_cell.angle_gamma   90.00
#
_symmetry.space_group_name_H-M   'P 1'
#
loop_
_entity.id
_entity.type
_entity.pdbx_description
1 polymer ?
#
loop_
_entity_poly.entity_id
_entity_poly.type
_entity_poly.pdbx_seq_one_letter_code
_entity_poly.pdbx_strand_id
1 'polypeptide(L)'
;MEPQYFIQRLSRRDFLKTVTALPAVTCLAGERLLAEESRHEPQYLGLQKFIEPGNDEFLQEKAAMELRERLHQALAKGVLPVVIQGKVRRAEFYALPGEIVRYEIASERDGKLFYQTGRWKVGSGGSNGLSITALEEHTSSAPEPYFRDVTAAVFERVPSFHEQLSRG
;
A
#
# COMPACT_ATOMS: atom_id res chain seq x y z
N MET A 1 39.28 -45.88 2.18
CA MET A 1 38.97 -45.88 3.63
C MET A 1 38.52 -44.45 3.91
N GLU A 2 37.22 -44.20 3.74
CA GLU A 2 36.64 -42.84 3.73
C GLU A 2 36.24 -42.43 5.15
N PRO A 3 36.65 -41.24 5.65
CA PRO A 3 36.21 -40.76 6.94
C PRO A 3 34.75 -40.27 6.85
N GLN A 4 33.85 -40.95 7.57
CA GLN A 4 32.47 -40.52 7.78
C GLN A 4 32.44 -39.31 8.72
N TYR A 5 32.27 -38.10 8.17
CA TYR A 5 32.03 -36.90 8.98
C TYR A 5 30.58 -36.85 9.44
N PHE A 6 30.35 -37.21 10.70
CA PHE A 6 29.07 -37.09 11.38
C PHE A 6 28.81 -35.60 11.71
N ILE A 7 28.06 -34.90 10.85
CA ILE A 7 27.64 -33.51 11.14
C ILE A 7 26.57 -33.58 12.23
N GLN A 8 26.97 -33.38 13.49
CA GLN A 8 26.03 -33.11 14.57
C GLN A 8 25.25 -31.84 14.23
N ARG A 9 23.95 -31.96 13.99
CA ARG A 9 23.04 -30.82 13.88
C ARG A 9 22.99 -30.12 15.24
N LEU A 10 23.66 -28.98 15.37
CA LEU A 10 23.45 -28.08 16.50
C LEU A 10 21.98 -27.62 16.52
N SER A 11 21.28 -27.88 17.63
CA SER A 11 19.97 -27.30 17.83
C SER A 11 20.10 -25.81 18.13
N ARG A 12 19.07 -25.01 17.82
CA ARG A 12 19.02 -23.58 18.15
C ARG A 12 19.34 -23.30 19.62
N ARG A 13 18.95 -24.22 20.52
CA ARG A 13 19.19 -24.09 21.95
C ARG A 13 20.66 -24.31 22.32
N ASP A 14 21.35 -25.20 21.62
CA ASP A 14 22.78 -25.45 21.82
C ASP A 14 23.61 -24.29 21.28
N PHE A 15 23.23 -23.73 20.13
CA PHE A 15 23.84 -22.50 19.60
C PHE A 15 23.77 -21.34 20.59
N LEU A 16 22.60 -21.12 21.22
CA LEU A 16 22.42 -20.02 22.20
C LEU A 16 23.26 -20.23 23.47
N LYS A 17 23.49 -21.48 23.89
CA LYS A 17 24.40 -21.78 25.00
C LYS A 17 25.85 -21.46 24.64
N THR A 18 26.26 -21.69 23.39
CA THR A 18 27.61 -21.36 22.94
C THR A 18 27.83 -19.84 22.88
N VAL A 19 26.86 -19.08 22.35
CA VAL A 19 26.98 -17.62 22.22
C VAL A 19 27.01 -16.90 23.58
N THR A 20 26.37 -17.46 24.61
CA THR A 20 26.38 -16.87 25.97
C THR A 20 27.69 -17.10 26.74
N ALA A 21 28.55 -18.02 26.27
CA ALA A 21 29.89 -18.24 26.84
C ALA A 21 31.00 -17.38 26.20
N LEU A 22 30.72 -16.70 25.08
CA LEU A 22 31.68 -15.82 24.39
C LEU A 22 31.99 -14.44 25.02
N PRO A 23 31.27 -13.90 26.04
CA PRO A 23 31.64 -12.59 26.60
C PRO A 23 33.01 -12.54 27.30
N ALA A 24 33.68 -13.68 27.51
CA ALA A 24 34.98 -13.74 28.17
C ALA A 24 36.19 -13.67 27.23
N VAL A 25 36.01 -13.62 25.89
CA VAL A 25 37.14 -13.66 24.92
C VAL A 25 37.20 -12.45 23.97
N THR A 26 36.26 -11.50 24.05
CA THR A 26 36.30 -10.24 23.27
C THR A 26 36.99 -9.07 23.99
N CYS A 27 37.75 -9.35 25.05
CA CYS A 27 38.75 -8.42 25.53
C CYS A 27 39.96 -8.49 24.58
N LEU A 28 39.92 -7.76 23.46
CA LEU A 28 41.06 -7.09 22.81
C LEU A 28 40.63 -6.49 21.46
N ALA A 29 40.83 -5.18 21.36
CA ALA A 29 40.91 -4.36 20.15
C ALA A 29 39.61 -4.12 19.34
N GLY A 30 39.08 -2.91 19.49
CA GLY A 30 38.13 -2.31 18.57
C GLY A 30 37.32 -1.22 19.23
N GLU A 31 37.97 -0.08 19.57
CA GLU A 31 37.24 1.17 19.80
C GLU A 31 36.44 1.50 18.53
N ARG A 32 35.20 1.04 18.49
CA ARG A 32 34.18 1.70 17.68
C ARG A 32 33.82 2.94 18.44
N LEU A 33 34.41 4.07 18.04
CA LEU A 33 33.88 5.40 18.28
C LEU A 33 32.56 5.55 17.53
N LEU A 34 31.54 4.78 17.93
CA LEU A 34 30.16 5.15 17.69
C LEU A 34 29.88 6.19 18.77
N ALA A 35 30.02 7.46 18.40
CA ALA A 35 29.38 8.52 19.13
C ALA A 35 27.94 8.08 19.34
N GLU A 36 27.59 7.81 20.59
CA GLU A 36 26.23 7.58 21.00
C GLU A 36 25.52 8.90 20.72
N GLU A 37 24.95 9.04 19.52
CA GLU A 37 24.00 10.11 19.23
C GLU A 37 22.98 10.01 20.35
N SER A 38 23.03 11.00 21.25
CA SER A 38 22.12 11.11 22.37
C SER A 38 20.74 10.79 21.83
N ARG A 39 20.10 9.73 22.34
CA ARG A 39 18.77 9.32 21.91
C ARG A 39 17.84 10.51 22.09
N HIS A 40 17.69 11.30 21.02
CA HIS A 40 16.90 12.51 21.07
C HIS A 40 15.47 12.03 21.19
N GLU A 41 14.88 12.28 22.36
CA GLU A 41 13.47 11.98 22.55
C GLU A 41 12.69 12.78 21.49
N PRO A 42 11.92 12.11 20.62
CA PRO A 42 11.20 12.79 19.56
C PRO A 42 10.32 13.90 20.16
N GLN A 43 10.40 15.11 19.60
CA GLN A 43 9.73 16.30 20.14
C GLN A 43 8.21 16.13 20.30
N TYR A 44 7.59 15.23 19.53
CA TYR A 44 6.17 14.93 19.60
C TYR A 44 5.76 14.06 20.80
N LEU A 45 6.69 13.38 21.50
CA LEU A 45 6.35 12.55 22.65
C LEU A 45 5.81 13.37 23.84
N GLY A 46 6.31 14.61 24.01
CA GLY A 46 5.75 15.54 25.00
C GLY A 46 4.29 15.94 24.72
N LEU A 47 3.84 15.74 23.48
CA LEU A 47 2.46 15.98 23.05
C LEU A 47 1.55 14.77 23.29
N GLN A 48 2.09 13.59 23.58
CA GLN A 48 1.31 12.35 23.73
C GLN A 48 0.18 12.46 24.76
N LYS A 49 0.38 13.25 25.83
CA LYS A 49 -0.64 13.54 26.84
C LYS A 49 -1.84 14.35 26.35
N PHE A 50 -1.71 15.01 25.20
CA PHE A 50 -2.77 15.77 24.53
C PHE A 50 -3.39 15.00 23.35
N ILE A 51 -2.85 13.82 23.01
CA ILE A 51 -3.40 12.96 21.98
C ILE A 51 -4.43 12.06 22.66
N GLU A 52 -5.70 12.31 22.40
CA GLU A 52 -6.77 11.39 22.81
C GLU A 52 -6.51 10.01 22.18
N PRO A 53 -6.78 8.90 22.89
CA PRO A 53 -6.70 7.56 22.31
C PRO A 53 -7.47 7.53 20.99
N GLY A 54 -6.77 7.20 19.90
CA GLY A 54 -7.39 7.15 18.59
C GLY A 54 -8.55 6.17 18.61
N ASN A 55 -9.75 6.66 18.30
CA ASN A 55 -10.87 5.78 18.02
C ASN A 55 -10.66 5.23 16.61
N ASP A 56 -10.10 4.03 16.50
CA ASP A 56 -9.80 3.34 15.23
C ASP A 56 -11.07 2.85 14.52
N GLU A 57 -12.25 3.14 15.08
CA GLU A 57 -13.53 2.77 14.50
C GLU A 57 -13.92 3.74 13.39
N PHE A 58 -13.41 3.50 12.17
CA PHE A 58 -13.99 4.06 10.96
C PHE A 58 -15.33 3.35 10.68
N LEU A 59 -16.39 3.77 11.38
CA LEU A 59 -17.73 3.16 11.29
C LEU A 59 -18.24 3.00 9.85
N GLN A 60 -17.78 3.85 8.93
CA GLN A 60 -18.19 3.86 7.52
C GLN A 60 -17.23 3.10 6.59
N GLU A 61 -16.11 2.57 7.08
CA GLU A 61 -15.11 1.89 6.25
C GLU A 61 -15.71 0.66 5.57
N LYS A 62 -16.43 -0.17 6.33
CA LYS A 62 -17.11 -1.35 5.78
C LYS A 62 -18.07 -0.95 4.66
N ALA A 63 -18.89 0.08 4.89
CA ALA A 63 -19.83 0.56 3.89
C ALA A 63 -19.11 1.12 2.65
N ALA A 64 -18.00 1.84 2.83
CA ALA A 64 -17.18 2.34 1.74
C ALA A 64 -16.54 1.20 0.91
N MET A 65 -16.06 0.15 1.58
CA MET A 65 -15.52 -1.04 0.90
C MET A 65 -16.59 -1.78 0.11
N GLU A 66 -17.76 -2.01 0.70
CA GLU A 66 -18.90 -2.65 0.01
C GLU A 66 -19.36 -1.83 -1.20
N LEU A 67 -19.43 -0.51 -1.04
CA LEU A 67 -19.76 0.41 -2.14
C LEU A 67 -18.73 0.32 -3.28
N ARG A 68 -17.43 0.34 -2.94
CA ARG A 68 -16.34 0.20 -3.91
C ARG A 68 -16.46 -1.10 -4.69
N GLU A 69 -16.71 -2.21 -4.01
CA GLU A 69 -16.86 -3.52 -4.64
C GLU A 69 -18.06 -3.55 -5.60
N ARG A 70 -19.20 -2.99 -5.19
CA ARG A 70 -20.39 -2.88 -6.05
C ARG A 70 -20.12 -2.02 -7.29
N LEU A 71 -19.33 -0.96 -7.18
CA LEU A 71 -18.94 -0.12 -8.32
C LEU A 71 -18.01 -0.85 -9.29
N HIS A 72 -17.06 -1.65 -8.79
CA HIS A 72 -16.26 -2.53 -9.64
C HIS A 72 -17.12 -3.57 -10.37
N GLN A 73 -18.11 -4.14 -9.71
CA GLN A 73 -19.05 -5.05 -10.36
C GLN A 73 -19.91 -4.34 -11.41
N ALA A 74 -20.36 -3.12 -11.14
CA ALA A 74 -21.12 -2.30 -12.10
C ALA A 74 -20.26 -1.92 -13.31
N LEU A 75 -18.98 -1.62 -13.10
CA LEU A 75 -17.99 -1.40 -14.15
C LEU A 75 -17.84 -2.63 -15.05
N ALA A 76 -17.63 -3.80 -14.45
CA ALA A 76 -17.48 -5.06 -15.19
C ALA A 76 -18.73 -5.42 -16.01
N LYS A 77 -19.92 -5.05 -15.52
CA LYS A 77 -21.20 -5.24 -16.20
C LYS A 77 -21.51 -4.13 -17.22
N GLY A 78 -20.72 -3.06 -17.29
CA GLY A 78 -20.96 -1.94 -18.21
C GLY A 78 -22.19 -1.09 -17.87
N VAL A 79 -22.59 -1.02 -16.59
CA VAL A 79 -23.82 -0.32 -16.13
C VAL A 79 -23.52 1.09 -15.61
N LEU A 80 -22.26 1.50 -15.59
CA LEU A 80 -21.86 2.83 -15.13
C LEU A 80 -22.28 3.92 -16.13
N PRO A 81 -22.56 5.15 -15.65
CA PRO A 81 -23.00 6.26 -16.50
C PRO A 81 -21.89 6.89 -17.35
N VAL A 82 -20.70 6.28 -17.43
CA VAL A 82 -19.54 6.78 -18.18
C VAL A 82 -19.28 5.91 -19.40
N VAL A 83 -18.97 6.55 -20.53
CA VAL A 83 -18.58 5.84 -21.76
C VAL A 83 -17.08 5.56 -21.70
N ILE A 84 -16.73 4.30 -21.47
CA ILE A 84 -15.33 3.88 -21.35
C ILE A 84 -14.69 3.76 -22.72
N GLN A 85 -13.54 4.42 -22.89
CA GLN A 85 -12.82 4.47 -24.15
C GLN A 85 -11.80 3.34 -24.26
N GLY A 86 -12.33 2.12 -24.48
CA GLY A 86 -11.52 0.92 -24.76
C GLY A 86 -11.37 -0.01 -23.57
N LYS A 87 -10.24 -0.71 -23.50
CA LYS A 87 -9.95 -1.69 -22.44
C LYS A 87 -9.55 -0.95 -21.17
N VAL A 88 -10.25 -1.21 -20.06
CA VAL A 88 -9.88 -0.67 -18.75
C VAL A 88 -8.55 -1.28 -18.30
N ARG A 89 -7.61 -0.41 -17.93
CA ARG A 89 -6.31 -0.77 -17.33
C ARG A 89 -6.35 -0.66 -15.81
N ARG A 90 -7.02 0.38 -15.31
CA ARG A 90 -7.18 0.66 -13.88
C ARG A 90 -8.48 1.41 -13.65
N ALA A 91 -9.15 1.10 -12.55
CA ALA A 91 -10.28 1.86 -12.05
C ALA A 91 -10.17 1.98 -10.54
N GLU A 92 -10.41 3.17 -10.02
CA GLU A 92 -10.42 3.45 -8.59
C GLU A 92 -11.68 4.24 -8.24
N PHE A 93 -12.25 3.92 -7.08
CA PHE A 93 -13.43 4.58 -6.55
C PHE A 93 -13.18 4.99 -5.10
N TYR A 94 -13.39 6.27 -4.82
CA TYR A 94 -13.19 6.86 -3.50
C TYR A 94 -14.53 7.34 -2.97
N ALA A 95 -15.02 6.69 -1.92
CA ALA A 95 -16.23 7.12 -1.22
C ALA A 95 -15.96 8.44 -0.48
N LEU A 96 -16.82 9.42 -0.71
CA LEU A 96 -16.77 10.75 -0.08
C LEU A 96 -18.06 10.97 0.73
N PRO A 97 -18.05 11.91 1.69
CA PRO A 97 -19.26 12.30 2.41
C PRO A 97 -20.40 12.73 1.46
N GLY A 98 -21.64 12.50 1.90
CA GLY A 98 -22.83 12.97 1.17
C GLY A 98 -23.20 12.13 -0.05
N GLU A 99 -22.96 10.81 -0.01
CA GLU A 99 -23.27 9.88 -1.12
C GLU A 99 -22.51 10.20 -2.40
N ILE A 100 -21.34 10.83 -2.30
CA ILE A 100 -20.53 11.19 -3.44
C ILE A 100 -19.44 10.14 -3.60
N VAL A 101 -19.15 9.77 -4.85
CA VAL A 101 -17.99 8.95 -5.19
C VAL A 101 -17.14 9.71 -6.20
N ARG A 102 -15.85 9.89 -5.89
CA ARG A 102 -14.86 10.27 -6.89
C ARG A 102 -14.39 9.02 -7.60
N TYR A 103 -14.31 9.07 -8.92
CA TYR A 103 -13.78 7.95 -9.71
C TYR A 103 -12.59 8.40 -10.55
N GLU A 104 -11.73 7.43 -10.83
CA GLU A 104 -10.58 7.55 -11.72
C GLU A 104 -10.49 6.27 -12.55
N ILE A 105 -10.60 6.37 -13.87
CA ILE A 105 -10.60 5.23 -14.79
C ILE A 105 -9.56 5.50 -15.88
N ALA A 106 -8.54 4.65 -15.93
CA ALA A 106 -7.56 4.61 -17.00
C ALA A 106 -7.93 3.49 -17.99
N SER A 107 -8.03 3.83 -19.27
CA SER A 107 -8.32 2.90 -20.34
C SER A 107 -7.40 3.08 -21.54
N GLU A 108 -7.38 2.10 -22.43
CA GLU A 108 -6.57 2.09 -23.64
C GLU A 108 -7.41 1.65 -24.84
N ARG A 109 -7.29 2.40 -25.94
CA ARG A 109 -7.89 2.08 -27.24
C ARG A 109 -6.92 2.48 -28.34
N ASP A 110 -6.65 1.56 -29.27
CA ASP A 110 -5.81 1.79 -30.45
C ASP A 110 -4.42 2.37 -30.10
N GLY A 111 -3.80 1.86 -29.04
CA GLY A 111 -2.49 2.32 -28.54
C GLY A 111 -2.51 3.71 -27.89
N LYS A 112 -3.67 4.36 -27.78
CA LYS A 112 -3.86 5.64 -27.11
C LYS A 112 -4.43 5.43 -25.70
N LEU A 113 -3.89 6.18 -24.75
CA LEU A 113 -4.33 6.16 -23.36
C LEU A 113 -5.41 7.19 -23.10
N PHE A 114 -6.40 6.80 -22.32
CA PHE A 114 -7.51 7.65 -21.87
C PHE A 114 -7.57 7.64 -20.35
N TYR A 115 -7.78 8.81 -19.77
CA TYR A 115 -7.95 8.99 -18.34
C TYR A 115 -9.23 9.76 -18.08
N GLN A 116 -10.17 9.10 -17.42
CA GLN A 116 -11.48 9.65 -17.07
C GLN A 116 -11.52 9.84 -15.56
N THR A 117 -11.89 11.03 -15.11
CA THR A 117 -12.09 11.33 -13.70
C THR A 117 -13.35 12.14 -13.51
N GLY A 118 -13.94 12.06 -12.33
CA GLY A 118 -15.12 12.83 -12.05
C GLY A 118 -15.75 12.45 -10.74
N ARG A 119 -17.00 12.88 -10.58
CA ARG A 119 -17.81 12.66 -9.39
C ARG A 119 -19.17 12.14 -9.76
N TRP A 120 -19.63 11.14 -9.00
CA TRP A 120 -20.98 10.61 -9.07
C TRP A 120 -21.69 10.84 -7.75
N LYS A 121 -23.00 11.07 -7.82
CA LYS A 121 -23.89 10.89 -6.67
C LYS A 121 -24.42 9.46 -6.73
N VAL A 122 -24.30 8.73 -5.62
CA VAL A 122 -24.63 7.31 -5.53
C VAL A 122 -25.70 7.09 -4.47
N GLY A 123 -26.93 6.86 -4.91
CA GLY A 123 -28.04 6.51 -4.04
C GLY A 123 -28.35 5.02 -4.05
N SER A 124 -29.15 4.58 -3.09
CA SER A 124 -29.79 3.26 -3.12
C SER A 124 -30.82 3.22 -4.25
N GLY A 125 -30.63 2.34 -5.24
CA GLY A 125 -31.55 2.18 -6.37
C GLY A 125 -32.38 0.90 -6.22
N GLY A 126 -33.70 1.02 -6.14
CA GLY A 126 -34.66 -0.10 -6.29
C GLY A 126 -34.27 -1.42 -5.61
N SER A 127 -34.63 -2.55 -6.21
CA SER A 127 -34.57 -3.87 -5.57
C SER A 127 -33.17 -4.48 -5.39
N ASN A 128 -32.10 -3.90 -5.96
CA ASN A 128 -30.70 -4.28 -5.66
C ASN A 128 -29.64 -3.41 -6.38
N GLY A 129 -30.04 -2.30 -7.00
CA GLY A 129 -29.20 -1.50 -7.88
C GLY A 129 -28.49 -0.34 -7.17
N LEU A 130 -27.40 0.14 -7.76
CA LEU A 130 -26.88 1.47 -7.45
C LEU A 130 -27.61 2.46 -8.35
N SER A 131 -28.20 3.51 -7.78
CA SER A 131 -28.62 4.67 -8.56
C SER A 131 -27.43 5.60 -8.67
N ILE A 132 -26.86 5.75 -9.87
CA ILE A 132 -25.64 6.53 -10.10
C ILE A 132 -26.00 7.70 -11.01
N THR A 133 -25.78 8.92 -10.55
CA THR A 133 -25.96 10.15 -11.32
C THR A 133 -24.62 10.84 -11.51
N ALA A 134 -24.24 11.13 -12.75
CA ALA A 134 -23.03 11.87 -13.03
C ALA A 134 -23.17 13.34 -12.58
N LEU A 135 -22.25 13.80 -11.72
CA LEU A 135 -22.18 15.19 -11.30
C LEU A 135 -21.15 15.96 -12.13
N GLU A 136 -20.01 15.33 -12.39
CA GLU A 136 -18.87 15.91 -13.08
C GLU A 136 -18.10 14.80 -13.79
N GLU A 137 -17.64 15.09 -15.01
CA GLU A 137 -16.83 14.17 -15.81
C GLU A 137 -15.78 14.95 -16.60
N HIS A 138 -14.55 14.48 -16.53
CA HIS A 138 -13.41 14.98 -17.27
C HIS A 138 -12.72 13.82 -17.96
N THR A 139 -12.52 13.94 -19.27
CA THR A 139 -11.75 12.97 -20.05
C THR A 139 -10.50 13.64 -20.62
N SER A 140 -9.36 13.03 -20.38
CA SER A 140 -8.07 13.40 -20.97
C SER A 140 -7.49 12.23 -21.75
N SER A 141 -6.63 12.51 -22.73
CA SER A 141 -6.01 11.46 -23.54
C SER A 141 -4.55 11.77 -23.84
N ALA A 142 -3.74 10.72 -23.97
CA ALA A 142 -2.31 10.82 -24.23
C ALA A 142 -1.86 9.66 -25.15
N PRO A 143 -0.86 9.86 -26.03
CA PRO A 143 -0.32 8.79 -26.86
C PRO A 143 0.51 7.79 -26.04
N GLU A 144 1.07 8.21 -24.91
CA GLU A 144 1.88 7.38 -24.01
C GLU A 144 1.78 7.91 -22.57
N PRO A 145 2.21 7.15 -21.54
CA PRO A 145 2.24 7.65 -20.17
C PRO A 145 3.29 8.76 -20.02
N TYR A 146 2.84 9.98 -19.70
CA TYR A 146 3.76 11.11 -19.47
C TYR A 146 4.55 10.99 -18.17
N PHE A 147 4.01 10.27 -17.18
CA PHE A 147 4.67 9.99 -15.92
C PHE A 147 4.91 8.49 -15.82
N ARG A 148 6.16 8.11 -15.58
CA ARG A 148 6.54 6.73 -15.21
C ARG A 148 6.58 6.66 -13.70
N ASP A 149 6.29 5.49 -13.13
CA ASP A 149 6.55 5.27 -11.72
C ASP A 149 8.07 5.34 -11.50
N VAL A 150 8.53 6.49 -11.01
CA VAL A 150 9.93 6.73 -10.71
C VAL A 150 10.34 6.09 -9.40
N THR A 151 9.40 5.68 -8.54
CA THR A 151 9.70 5.14 -7.21
C THR A 151 10.51 3.86 -7.33
N ALA A 152 10.05 2.92 -8.17
CA ALA A 152 10.77 1.68 -8.44
C ALA A 152 12.15 1.94 -9.06
N ALA A 153 12.26 2.90 -9.99
CA ALA A 153 13.53 3.25 -10.63
C ALA A 153 14.52 3.93 -9.68
N VAL A 154 14.02 4.81 -8.80
CA VAL A 154 14.83 5.54 -7.82
C VAL A 154 15.33 4.60 -6.72
N PHE A 155 14.51 3.64 -6.30
CA PHE A 155 14.85 2.70 -5.23
C PHE A 155 15.32 1.34 -5.73
N GLU A 156 15.55 1.17 -7.04
CA GLU A 156 16.03 -0.08 -7.65
C GLU A 156 17.29 -0.61 -6.93
N ARG A 157 18.16 0.30 -6.50
CA ARG A 157 19.44 -0.01 -5.85
C ARG A 157 19.43 0.13 -4.33
N VAL A 158 18.27 0.25 -3.71
CA VAL A 158 18.15 0.39 -2.25
C VAL A 158 17.59 -0.92 -1.67
N PRO A 159 18.45 -1.80 -1.13
CA PRO A 159 18.04 -3.12 -0.65
C PRO A 159 16.98 -3.03 0.47
N SER A 160 17.07 -2.03 1.33
CA SER A 160 16.10 -1.81 2.41
C SER A 160 14.68 -1.55 1.89
N PHE A 161 14.53 -0.93 0.71
CA PHE A 161 13.23 -0.70 0.09
C PHE A 161 12.61 -2.00 -0.43
N HIS A 162 13.41 -2.86 -1.06
CA HIS A 162 12.99 -4.20 -1.49
C HIS A 162 12.62 -5.09 -0.31
N GLU A 163 13.39 -5.02 0.78
CA GLU A 163 13.08 -5.75 2.01
C GLU A 163 11.79 -5.26 2.67
N GLN A 164 11.50 -3.96 2.63
CA GLN A 164 10.24 -3.43 3.18
C GLN A 164 9.03 -3.85 2.36
N LEU A 165 9.11 -3.78 1.02
CA LEU A 165 8.01 -4.19 0.15
C LEU A 165 7.74 -5.70 0.17
N SER A 166 8.76 -6.52 0.44
CA SER A 166 8.61 -7.99 0.51
C SER A 166 8.03 -8.50 1.84
N ARG A 167 7.90 -7.64 2.85
CA ARG A 167 7.43 -8.02 4.19
C ARG A 167 5.93 -7.89 4.43
N GLY A 168 5.17 -7.43 3.43
CA GLY A 168 3.71 -7.56 3.32
C GLY A 168 2.92 -7.20 4.57
#